data_AF-A0A1Q3SN27-F1
#
_entry.id   AF-A0A1Q3SN27-F1
#
_cell.length_a   1.000
_cell.length_b   1.000
_cell.length_c   1.000
_cell.angle_alpha   90.00
_cell.angle_beta   90.00
_cell.angle_gamma   90.00
#
_symmetry.space_group_name_H-M   'P 1'
#
loop_
_entity.id
_entity.type
_entity.pdbx_description
1 polymer ?
#
loop_
_entity_poly.entity_id
_entity_poly.type
_entity_poly.pdbx_seq_one_letter_code
_entity_poly.pdbx_strand_id
1 'polypeptide(L)'
;MIRRLKVLIGELMTKDPITVREDTSVKEALRLLSTYQISGLPVVTAQNSMIGIMSEYDLLAKEGQTVGDIMTRSVISVTPDTPVELVSHLLTDHRIRRLPVLSEGKLVGIVSRSDIIRMMSLQWHCEICGETLRGEKAPEKCGRCGSNVTFAHALVTPGM
;
A
#
# COMPACT_ATOMS: atom_id res chain seq x y z
N MET A 1 25.55 -3.16 -15.56
CA MET A 1 24.53 -3.79 -14.68
C MET A 1 23.75 -2.68 -13.99
N ILE A 2 22.50 -2.44 -14.37
CA ILE A 2 21.63 -1.45 -13.70
C ILE A 2 21.18 -2.11 -12.40
N ARG A 3 21.66 -1.59 -11.26
CA ARG A 3 21.27 -2.07 -9.92
C ARG A 3 19.84 -1.57 -9.68
N ARG A 4 18.83 -2.42 -9.89
CA ARG A 4 17.43 -2.09 -9.54
C ARG A 4 17.39 -1.73 -8.05
N LEU A 5 17.00 -0.49 -7.74
CA LEU A 5 16.74 -0.07 -6.36
C LEU A 5 15.57 -0.89 -5.85
N LYS A 6 15.84 -1.79 -4.91
CA LYS A 6 14.83 -2.61 -4.25
C LYS A 6 14.03 -1.72 -3.30
N VAL A 7 12.78 -1.42 -3.65
CA VAL A 7 11.89 -0.60 -2.82
C VAL A 7 11.25 -1.50 -1.77
N LEU A 8 11.35 -1.11 -0.49
CA LEU A 8 10.70 -1.84 0.60
C LEU A 8 9.33 -1.24 0.90
N ILE A 9 8.40 -2.09 1.36
CA ILE A 9 7.04 -1.66 1.67
C ILE A 9 6.99 -0.66 2.82
N GLY A 10 7.92 -0.75 3.77
CA GLY A 10 8.04 0.22 4.87
C GLY A 10 8.29 1.65 4.40
N GLU A 11 8.87 1.86 3.21
CA GLU A 11 9.07 3.18 2.60
C GLU A 11 7.80 3.74 1.94
N LEU A 12 6.82 2.87 1.64
CA LEU A 12 5.67 3.20 0.80
C LEU A 12 4.33 3.16 1.55
N MET A 13 4.21 2.28 2.54
CA MET A 13 2.94 2.00 3.21
C MET A 13 2.34 3.25 3.85
N THR A 14 1.00 3.29 3.87
CA THR A 14 0.29 4.23 4.74
C THR A 14 0.41 3.74 6.18
N LYS A 15 1.00 4.57 7.03
CA LYS A 15 1.13 4.31 8.48
C LYS A 15 -0.19 4.63 9.19
N ASP A 16 -0.38 3.99 10.34
CA ASP A 16 -1.51 4.24 11.24
C ASP A 16 -2.89 4.19 10.53
N PRO A 17 -3.21 3.09 9.83
CA PRO A 17 -4.50 2.96 9.16
C PRO A 17 -5.64 2.97 10.17
N ILE A 18 -6.81 3.45 9.74
CA ILE A 18 -8.03 3.41 10.55
C ILE A 18 -8.41 1.95 10.78
N THR A 19 -8.55 1.57 12.04
CA THR A 19 -8.87 0.20 12.47
C THR A 19 -10.18 0.16 13.25
N VAL A 20 -10.72 -1.04 13.40
CA VAL A 20 -11.87 -1.34 14.27
C VAL A 20 -11.57 -2.55 15.15
N ARG A 21 -12.40 -2.76 16.16
CA ARG A 21 -12.37 -3.95 17.00
C ARG A 21 -13.50 -4.91 16.63
N GLU A 22 -13.40 -6.17 17.04
CA GLU A 22 -14.43 -7.18 16.73
C GLU A 22 -15.81 -6.83 17.31
N ASP A 23 -15.85 -6.14 18.45
CA ASP A 23 -17.07 -5.67 19.13
C ASP A 23 -17.64 -4.37 18.52
N THR A 24 -16.97 -3.78 17.52
CA THR A 24 -17.48 -2.58 16.82
C THR A 24 -18.76 -2.94 16.07
N SER A 25 -19.81 -2.13 16.22
CA SER A 25 -21.06 -2.37 15.48
C SER A 25 -20.89 -2.17 13.97
N VAL A 26 -21.63 -2.92 13.18
CA VAL A 26 -21.67 -2.77 11.71
C VAL A 26 -22.02 -1.33 11.29
N LYS A 27 -22.95 -0.69 12.00
CA LYS A 27 -23.35 0.70 11.75
C LYS A 27 -22.19 1.68 11.93
N GLU A 28 -21.40 1.50 12.98
CA GLU A 28 -20.22 2.35 13.21
C GLU A 28 -19.15 2.11 12.16
N ALA A 29 -18.91 0.84 11.79
CA ALA A 29 -17.96 0.50 10.74
C ALA A 29 -18.36 1.13 9.39
N LEU A 30 -19.64 1.09 9.02
CA LEU A 30 -20.19 1.79 7.84
C LEU A 30 -19.94 3.30 7.88
N ARG A 31 -20.17 3.93 9.04
CA ARG A 31 -19.91 5.36 9.22
C ARG A 31 -18.42 5.67 8.98
N LEU A 32 -17.50 4.86 9.50
CA LEU A 32 -16.07 5.04 9.28
C LEU A 32 -15.69 4.91 7.79
N LEU A 33 -16.17 3.87 7.10
CA LEU A 33 -15.91 3.68 5.67
C LEU A 33 -16.36 4.90 4.85
N SER A 34 -17.58 5.39 5.10
CA SER A 34 -18.12 6.56 4.40
C SER A 34 -17.39 7.86 4.76
N THR A 35 -17.11 8.09 6.04
CA THR A 35 -16.47 9.32 6.53
C THR A 35 -15.06 9.47 5.96
N TYR A 36 -14.29 8.39 5.94
CA TYR A 36 -12.89 8.42 5.53
C TYR A 36 -12.68 7.98 4.07
N GLN A 37 -13.77 7.69 3.35
CA GLN A 37 -13.75 7.25 1.95
C GLN A 37 -12.81 6.05 1.72
N ILE A 38 -12.87 5.08 2.63
CA ILE A 38 -12.09 3.83 2.55
C ILE A 38 -13.02 2.64 2.33
N SER A 39 -12.53 1.62 1.63
CA SER A 39 -13.31 0.44 1.23
C SER A 39 -13.13 -0.77 2.15
N GLY A 40 -12.44 -0.60 3.27
CA GLY A 40 -12.18 -1.67 4.22
C GLY A 40 -11.36 -1.22 5.41
N LEU A 41 -11.51 -1.97 6.50
CA LEU A 41 -11.00 -1.71 7.84
C LEU A 41 -10.27 -2.95 8.36
N PRO A 42 -8.97 -2.83 8.70
CA PRO A 42 -8.30 -3.81 9.54
C PRO A 42 -9.03 -3.97 10.89
N VAL A 43 -9.18 -5.21 11.33
CA VAL A 43 -9.73 -5.54 12.65
C VAL A 43 -8.59 -5.95 13.56
N VAL A 44 -8.46 -5.26 14.70
CA VAL A 44 -7.36 -5.45 15.65
C VAL A 44 -7.87 -5.66 17.07
N THR A 45 -7.04 -6.31 17.89
CA THR A 45 -7.25 -6.42 19.34
C THR A 45 -6.86 -5.12 20.06
N ALA A 46 -7.12 -5.05 21.37
CA ALA A 46 -6.65 -3.94 22.21
C ALA A 46 -5.12 -3.77 22.20
N GLN A 47 -4.36 -4.83 21.92
CA GLN A 47 -2.90 -4.85 21.82
C GLN A 47 -2.39 -4.56 20.40
N ASN A 48 -3.26 -4.09 19.49
CA ASN A 48 -2.98 -3.81 18.08
C ASN A 48 -2.55 -5.04 17.27
N SER A 49 -2.88 -6.25 17.74
CA SER A 49 -2.67 -7.48 16.97
C SER A 49 -3.80 -7.63 15.95
N MET A 50 -3.46 -7.89 14.68
CA MET A 50 -4.47 -8.02 13.64
C MET A 50 -5.15 -9.39 13.70
N ILE A 51 -6.48 -9.39 13.68
CA ILE A 51 -7.32 -10.61 13.78
C ILE A 51 -8.23 -10.81 12.57
N GLY A 52 -8.33 -9.81 11.68
CA GLY A 52 -9.10 -9.92 10.45
C GLY A 52 -9.15 -8.61 9.67
N ILE A 53 -9.93 -8.63 8.60
CA ILE A 53 -10.30 -7.46 7.81
C ILE A 53 -11.81 -7.48 7.56
N MET A 54 -12.41 -6.30 7.55
CA MET A 54 -13.77 -6.10 7.09
C MET A 54 -13.75 -5.17 5.87
N SER A 55 -14.48 -5.51 4.83
CA SER A 55 -14.58 -4.74 3.58
C SER A 55 -16.04 -4.43 3.25
N GLU A 56 -16.25 -3.58 2.26
CA GLU A 56 -17.58 -3.35 1.69
C GLU A 56 -18.24 -4.65 1.20
N TYR A 57 -17.45 -5.62 0.71
CA TYR A 57 -17.97 -6.93 0.32
C TYR A 57 -18.58 -7.66 1.52
N ASP A 58 -17.89 -7.67 2.67
CA ASP A 58 -18.40 -8.34 3.88
C ASP A 58 -19.72 -7.73 4.34
N LEU A 59 -19.87 -6.41 4.24
CA LEU A 59 -21.10 -5.68 4.60
C LEU A 59 -22.28 -5.99 3.68
N LEU A 60 -22.02 -6.30 2.41
CA LEU A 60 -23.05 -6.61 1.41
C LEU A 60 -23.38 -8.10 1.34
N ALA A 61 -22.41 -8.96 1.66
CA ALA A 61 -22.52 -10.40 1.45
C ALA A 61 -22.82 -11.21 2.72
N LYS A 62 -22.69 -10.61 3.91
CA LYS A 62 -22.85 -11.31 5.19
C LYS A 62 -23.82 -10.57 6.10
N GLU A 63 -24.49 -11.31 6.97
CA GLU A 63 -25.38 -10.77 8.00
C GLU A 63 -24.71 -10.84 9.37
N GLY A 64 -24.84 -9.78 10.18
CA GLY A 64 -24.27 -9.69 11.51
C GLY A 64 -24.50 -8.33 12.15
N GLN A 65 -24.33 -8.24 13.48
CA GLN A 65 -24.51 -6.98 14.22
C GLN A 65 -23.18 -6.28 14.49
N THR A 66 -22.11 -7.07 14.61
CA THR A 66 -20.76 -6.61 14.90
C THR A 66 -19.79 -6.91 13.77
N VAL A 67 -18.66 -6.21 13.75
CA VAL A 67 -17.55 -6.48 12.83
C VAL A 67 -17.06 -7.92 12.97
N GLY A 68 -17.00 -8.46 14.19
CA GLY A 68 -16.57 -9.83 14.47
C GLY A 68 -17.45 -10.90 13.80
N ASP A 69 -18.74 -10.61 13.60
CA ASP A 69 -19.69 -11.52 12.95
C ASP A 69 -19.42 -11.64 11.44
N ILE A 70 -18.99 -10.55 10.80
CA ILE A 70 -18.88 -10.47 9.33
C ILE A 70 -17.44 -10.43 8.81
N MET A 71 -16.44 -10.14 9.64
CA MET A 71 -15.06 -10.00 9.18
C MET A 71 -14.48 -11.28 8.57
N THR A 72 -13.47 -11.12 7.73
CA THR A 72 -12.65 -12.22 7.20
C THR A 72 -11.38 -12.34 8.04
N ARG A 73 -11.15 -13.50 8.67
CA ARG A 73 -10.03 -13.74 9.61
C ARG A 73 -8.71 -14.10 8.90
N SER A 74 -8.77 -14.87 7.83
CA SER A 74 -7.60 -15.29 7.06
C SER A 74 -7.20 -14.22 6.05
N VAL A 75 -6.31 -13.31 6.46
CA VAL A 75 -5.88 -12.18 5.64
C VAL A 75 -4.44 -12.40 5.17
N ILE A 76 -4.21 -12.30 3.87
CA ILE A 76 -2.84 -12.25 3.32
C ILE A 76 -2.22 -10.93 3.79
N SER A 77 -1.06 -11.00 4.45
CA SER A 77 -0.32 -9.84 4.95
C SER A 77 1.12 -9.86 4.47
N VAL A 78 1.77 -8.70 4.54
CA VAL A 78 3.20 -8.52 4.22
C VAL A 78 3.93 -7.85 5.38
N THR A 79 5.26 -7.77 5.32
CA THR A 79 6.09 -7.08 6.33
C THR A 79 6.67 -5.78 5.76
N PRO A 80 7.16 -4.85 6.60
CA PRO A 80 7.85 -3.64 6.12
C PRO A 80 9.05 -3.94 5.21
N ASP A 81 9.75 -5.06 5.44
CA ASP A 81 10.90 -5.50 4.65
C ASP A 81 10.53 -6.24 3.36
N THR A 82 9.22 -6.41 3.12
CA THR A 82 8.75 -7.05 1.89
C THR A 82 9.07 -6.15 0.69
N PRO A 83 9.58 -6.70 -0.43
CA PRO A 83 9.86 -5.90 -1.63
C PRO A 83 8.56 -5.52 -2.35
N VAL A 84 8.49 -4.32 -2.91
CA VAL A 84 7.31 -3.85 -3.67
C VAL A 84 6.96 -4.77 -4.84
N GLU A 85 7.96 -5.37 -5.49
CA GLU A 85 7.73 -6.32 -6.59
C GLU A 85 6.89 -7.53 -6.15
N LEU A 86 7.17 -8.08 -4.96
CA LEU A 86 6.41 -9.19 -4.41
C LEU A 86 4.97 -8.78 -4.08
N VAL A 87 4.80 -7.59 -3.48
CA VAL A 87 3.47 -7.05 -3.17
C VAL A 87 2.66 -6.80 -4.44
N SER A 88 3.32 -6.36 -5.51
CA SER A 88 2.67 -6.13 -6.81
C SER A 88 2.07 -7.44 -7.34
N HIS A 89 2.84 -8.54 -7.31
CA HIS A 89 2.34 -9.87 -7.68
C HIS A 89 1.19 -10.32 -6.77
N LEU A 90 1.31 -10.16 -5.44
CA LEU A 90 0.24 -10.54 -4.51
C LEU A 90 -1.07 -9.79 -4.81
N LEU A 91 -1.00 -8.49 -5.11
CA LEU A 91 -2.18 -7.67 -5.41
C LEU A 91 -2.80 -8.04 -6.77
N THR A 92 -2.02 -8.43 -7.77
CA THR A 92 -2.53 -8.82 -9.09
C THR A 92 -3.09 -10.24 -9.08
N ASP A 93 -2.31 -11.20 -8.59
CA ASP A 93 -2.57 -12.63 -8.76
C ASP A 93 -3.75 -13.07 -7.90
N HIS A 94 -3.84 -12.53 -6.67
CA HIS A 94 -4.97 -12.78 -5.77
C HIS A 94 -6.13 -11.81 -5.97
N ARG A 95 -6.04 -10.88 -6.95
CA ARG A 95 -7.04 -9.82 -7.20
C ARG A 95 -7.38 -8.98 -5.95
N ILE A 96 -6.42 -8.84 -5.03
CA ILE A 96 -6.56 -8.07 -3.80
C ILE A 96 -6.27 -6.59 -4.07
N ARG A 97 -7.05 -5.68 -3.48
CA ARG A 97 -6.88 -4.22 -3.66
C ARG A 97 -5.83 -3.62 -2.72
N ARG A 98 -5.72 -4.15 -1.51
CA ARG A 98 -4.85 -3.67 -0.44
C ARG A 98 -4.45 -4.80 0.48
N LEU A 99 -3.26 -4.72 1.06
CA LEU A 99 -2.71 -5.69 1.99
C LEU A 99 -2.35 -4.97 3.31
N PRO A 100 -2.67 -5.56 4.47
CA PRO A 100 -2.11 -5.12 5.73
C PRO A 100 -0.61 -5.42 5.79
N VAL A 101 0.11 -4.49 6.43
CA VAL A 101 1.52 -4.62 6.74
C VAL A 101 1.66 -4.90 8.22
N LEU A 102 2.25 -6.04 8.57
CA LEU A 102 2.43 -6.51 9.93
C LEU A 102 3.89 -6.51 10.34
N SER A 103 4.16 -6.15 11.59
CA SER A 103 5.44 -6.38 12.27
C SER A 103 5.17 -7.10 13.58
N GLU A 104 5.77 -8.26 13.79
CA GLU A 104 5.55 -9.09 15.00
C GLU A 104 4.06 -9.33 15.31
N GLY A 105 3.24 -9.56 14.26
CA GLY A 105 1.79 -9.77 14.37
C GLY A 105 0.96 -8.50 14.64
N LYS A 106 1.60 -7.34 14.82
CA LYS A 106 0.94 -6.05 15.00
C LYS A 106 0.75 -5.34 13.67
N LEU A 107 -0.37 -4.65 13.52
CA LEU A 107 -0.62 -3.82 12.35
C LEU A 107 0.23 -2.55 12.40
N VAL A 108 1.11 -2.36 11.41
CA VAL A 108 1.99 -1.19 11.31
C VAL A 108 1.71 -0.33 10.07
N GLY A 109 0.88 -0.83 9.15
CA GLY A 109 0.49 -0.07 7.98
C GLY A 109 -0.45 -0.80 7.04
N ILE A 110 -0.82 -0.13 5.96
CA ILE A 110 -1.53 -0.70 4.82
C ILE A 110 -0.80 -0.32 3.54
N VAL A 111 -0.79 -1.23 2.56
CA VAL A 111 -0.31 -0.94 1.20
C VAL A 111 -1.39 -1.31 0.19
N SER A 112 -1.64 -0.43 -0.76
CA SER A 112 -2.64 -0.57 -1.80
C SER A 112 -2.03 -0.45 -3.19
N ARG A 113 -2.80 -0.84 -4.21
CA ARG A 113 -2.42 -0.61 -5.61
C ARG A 113 -2.14 0.88 -5.88
N SER A 114 -2.92 1.78 -5.28
CA SER A 114 -2.75 3.22 -5.44
C SER A 114 -1.42 3.71 -4.90
N ASP A 115 -0.91 3.12 -3.81
CA ASP A 115 0.41 3.46 -3.27
C ASP A 115 1.50 3.07 -4.27
N ILE A 116 1.41 1.88 -4.85
CA ILE A 116 2.38 1.41 -5.86
C ILE A 116 2.34 2.30 -7.10
N ILE A 117 1.15 2.62 -7.61
CA ILE A 117 0.98 3.50 -8.77
C ILE A 117 1.54 4.90 -8.48
N ARG A 118 1.26 5.45 -7.30
CA ARG A 118 1.81 6.74 -6.87
C ARG A 118 3.34 6.68 -6.81
N MET A 119 3.92 5.61 -6.29
CA MET A 119 5.39 5.46 -6.28
C MET A 119 5.97 5.44 -7.68
N MET A 120 5.34 4.71 -8.60
CA MET A 120 5.75 4.65 -10.00
C MET A 120 5.66 6.01 -10.70
N SER A 121 4.71 6.87 -10.32
CA SER A 121 4.55 8.23 -10.85
C SER A 121 5.56 9.24 -10.29
N LEU A 122 6.44 8.83 -9.38
CA LEU A 122 7.43 9.71 -8.74
C LEU A 122 8.85 9.38 -9.21
N GLN A 123 9.02 8.49 -10.19
CA GLN A 123 10.33 8.06 -10.64
C GLN A 123 10.79 8.84 -11.88
N TRP A 124 12.00 9.36 -11.79
CA TRP A 124 12.68 10.11 -12.84
C TRP A 124 13.95 9.38 -13.24
N HIS A 125 14.24 9.30 -14.54
CA HIS A 125 15.47 8.74 -15.07
C HIS A 125 16.34 9.85 -15.65
N CYS A 126 17.59 9.90 -15.20
CA CYS A 126 18.60 10.73 -15.84
C CYS A 126 18.94 10.15 -17.22
N GLU A 127 18.70 10.91 -18.28
CA GLU A 127 18.94 10.47 -19.66
C GLU A 127 20.43 10.28 -19.99
N ILE A 128 21.35 10.78 -19.15
CA ILE A 128 22.80 10.66 -19.37
C ILE A 128 23.38 9.40 -18.74
N CYS A 129 23.09 9.17 -17.45
CA CYS A 129 23.73 8.09 -16.69
C CYS A 129 22.77 6.97 -16.27
N GLY A 130 21.49 7.11 -16.56
CA GLY A 130 20.45 6.13 -16.21
C GLY A 130 20.10 6.08 -14.72
N GLU A 131 20.56 7.04 -13.91
CA GLU A 131 20.22 7.10 -12.49
C GLU A 131 18.72 7.33 -12.28
N THR A 132 18.10 6.52 -11.44
CA THR A 132 16.69 6.68 -11.05
C THR A 132 16.60 7.51 -9.77
N LEU A 133 15.85 8.62 -9.83
CA LEU A 133 15.61 9.52 -8.71
C LEU A 133 14.12 9.51 -8.37
N ARG A 134 13.76 9.71 -7.10
CA ARG A 134 12.36 9.83 -6.66
C ARG A 134 12.02 11.27 -6.29
N GLY A 135 10.88 11.76 -6.76
CA GLY A 135 10.37 13.08 -6.40
C GLY A 135 9.08 13.44 -7.14
N GLU A 136 8.30 14.35 -6.56
CA GLU A 136 7.07 14.87 -7.18
C GLU A 136 7.35 15.70 -8.45
N LYS A 137 8.55 16.27 -8.54
CA LYS A 137 9.03 17.03 -9.69
C LYS A 137 10.34 16.46 -10.19
N ALA A 138 10.62 16.65 -11.47
CA ALA A 138 11.91 16.37 -12.06
C ALA A 138 13.01 17.10 -11.27
N PRO A 139 14.10 16.42 -10.90
CA PRO A 139 15.26 17.07 -10.29
C PRO A 139 15.85 18.14 -11.23
N GLU A 140 16.45 19.19 -10.67
CA GLU A 140 17.17 20.19 -11.49
C GLU A 140 18.58 19.69 -11.89
N LYS A 141 19.14 18.76 -11.11
CA LYS A 141 20.49 18.21 -11.31
C LYS A 141 20.55 16.76 -10.90
N CYS A 142 21.26 15.95 -11.66
CA CYS A 142 21.49 14.55 -11.31
C CYS A 142 22.49 14.46 -10.15
N GLY A 143 22.09 13.82 -9.05
CA GLY A 143 22.96 13.60 -7.88
C GLY A 143 24.17 12.69 -8.16
N ARG A 144 24.17 11.94 -9.26
CA ARG A 144 25.24 11.01 -9.63
C ARG A 144 26.26 11.60 -10.60
N CYS A 145 25.83 12.06 -11.79
CA CYS A 145 26.74 12.59 -12.81
C CYS A 145 26.83 14.11 -12.81
N GLY A 146 26.01 14.80 -12.01
CA GLY A 146 26.01 16.26 -11.93
C GLY A 146 25.46 16.99 -13.15
N SER A 147 24.87 16.29 -14.12
CA SER A 147 24.27 16.91 -15.30
C SER A 147 22.98 17.66 -14.97
N ASN A 148 22.76 18.80 -15.62
CA ASN A 148 21.53 19.61 -15.53
C ASN A 148 20.57 19.32 -16.70
N VAL A 149 20.56 18.09 -17.21
CA VAL A 149 19.76 17.66 -18.38
C VAL A 149 18.33 17.26 -18.00
N THR A 150 17.50 17.11 -19.04
CA THR A 150 16.14 16.59 -19.01
C THR A 150 16.06 15.23 -18.29
N PHE A 151 15.05 15.09 -17.44
CA PHE A 151 14.70 13.83 -16.80
C PHE A 151 13.46 13.25 -17.47
N ALA A 152 13.56 12.02 -17.97
CA ALA A 152 12.40 11.29 -18.44
C ALA A 152 11.65 10.69 -17.25
N HIS A 153 10.32 10.69 -17.30
CA HIS A 153 9.55 9.92 -16.34
C HIS A 153 9.83 8.43 -16.56
N ALA A 154 10.07 7.66 -15.49
CA ALA A 154 10.46 6.25 -15.57
C ALA A 154 9.51 5.35 -16.37
N LEU A 155 8.23 5.70 -16.36
CA LEU A 155 7.17 5.00 -17.10
C LEU A 155 7.10 5.39 -18.58
N VAL A 156 7.75 6.48 -18.98
CA VAL A 156 7.84 6.93 -20.36
C VAL A 156 9.22 6.52 -20.85
N THR A 157 9.34 5.32 -21.39
CA THR A 157 10.51 4.97 -22.20
C THR A 157 10.50 5.84 -23.47
N PRO A 158 11.53 6.66 -23.73
CA PRO A 158 11.69 7.26 -25.06
C PRO A 158 11.97 6.13 -26.05
N GLY A 159 11.06 5.89 -26.99
CA GLY A 159 11.27 5.01 -28.14
C GLY A 159 11.29 3.50 -27.82
N MET A 160 10.12 2.87 -27.92
CA MET A 160 10.02 1.76 -28.87
C MET A 160 9.67 2.35 -30.23
#